data_AF-A0A497GCX6-F1
#
_entry.id   AF-A0A497GCX6-F1
#
_cell.length_a   1.000
_cell.length_b   1.000
_cell.length_c   1.000
_cell.angle_alpha   90.00
_cell.angle_beta   90.00
_cell.angle_gamma   90.00
#
_symmetry.space_group_name_H-M   'P 1'
#
loop_
_entity.id
_entity.type
_entity.pdbx_description
1 polymer ?
#
loop_
_entity_poly.entity_id
_entity_poly.type
_entity_poly.pdbx_seq_one_letter_code
_entity_poly.pdbx_strand_id
1 'polypeptide(L)'
;MVIAAIVAVLIMYWTPITINVGDYAYRLGGYPWVAPNPNARNFFLWMGLAISVGGALLIALELKLSREIEGAEAVEEDIGL
;
A
#
# COMPACT_ATOMS: atom_id res chain seq x y z
N MET A 1 12.27 -1.59 1.63
CA MET A 1 11.36 -2.17 2.65
C MET A 1 10.02 -1.42 2.75
N VAL A 2 10.01 -0.09 2.64
CA VAL A 2 8.82 0.76 2.79
C VAL A 2 7.74 0.47 1.74
N ILE A 3 8.10 0.40 0.45
CA ILE A 3 7.16 0.05 -0.64
C ILE A 3 6.44 -1.28 -0.35
N ALA A 4 7.19 -2.33 0.04
CA ALA A 4 6.61 -3.63 0.35
C ALA A 4 5.64 -3.58 1.53
N ALA A 5 5.94 -2.76 2.55
CA ALA A 5 5.04 -2.55 3.69
C ALA A 5 3.75 -1.82 3.27
N ILE A 6 3.85 -0.77 2.45
CA ILE A 6 2.69 -0.04 1.90
C ILE A 6 1.81 -1.00 1.10
N VAL A 7 2.41 -1.80 0.22
CA VAL A 7 1.68 -2.79 -0.59
C VAL A 7 0.99 -3.83 0.29
N ALA A 8 1.68 -4.37 1.31
CA ALA A 8 1.10 -5.34 2.22
C ALA A 8 -0.12 -4.78 2.98
N VAL A 9 -0.02 -3.54 3.47
CA VAL A 9 -1.13 -2.84 4.14
C VAL A 9 -2.31 -2.64 3.19
N LEU A 10 -2.06 -2.24 1.93
CA LEU A 10 -3.11 -2.08 0.94
C LEU A 10 -3.80 -3.41 0.61
N ILE A 11 -3.04 -4.50 0.44
CA ILE A 11 -3.60 -5.83 0.23
C ILE A 11 -4.47 -6.24 1.42
N MET A 12 -3.98 -6.08 2.66
CA MET A 12 -4.79 -6.37 3.84
C MET A 12 -6.04 -5.48 3.94
N TYR A 13 -5.94 -4.21 3.55
CA TYR A 13 -7.09 -3.30 3.62
C TYR A 13 -8.19 -3.71 2.62
N TRP A 14 -7.80 -4.02 1.39
CA TRP A 14 -8.72 -4.28 0.29
C TRP A 14 -9.13 -5.74 0.16
N THR A 15 -8.31 -6.70 0.54
CA THR A 15 -8.57 -8.11 0.31
C THR A 15 -9.00 -8.78 1.61
N PRO A 16 -10.24 -9.30 1.68
CA PRO A 16 -10.65 -10.11 2.83
C PRO A 16 -9.93 -11.45 2.75
N ILE A 17 -9.10 -11.74 3.75
CA ILE A 17 -8.41 -13.03 3.90
C ILE A 17 -9.22 -13.86 4.88
N THR A 18 -9.69 -15.03 4.45
CA THR A 18 -10.40 -15.95 5.33
C THR A 18 -9.45 -17.06 5.77
N ILE A 19 -9.29 -17.23 7.08
CA ILE A 19 -8.49 -18.28 7.70
C ILE A 19 -9.46 -19.18 8.45
N ASN A 20 -9.54 -20.45 8.04
CA ASN A 20 -10.37 -21.45 8.72
C ASN A 20 -9.53 -22.14 9.79
N VAL A 21 -10.01 -22.11 11.04
CA VAL A 21 -9.37 -22.78 12.19
C VAL A 21 -10.42 -23.66 12.86
N GLY A 22 -10.34 -24.97 12.62
CA GLY A 22 -11.40 -25.90 13.01
C GLY A 22 -12.71 -25.53 12.31
N ASP A 23 -13.77 -25.33 13.10
CA ASP A 23 -15.10 -24.92 12.62
C ASP A 23 -15.28 -23.40 12.48
N TYR A 24 -14.28 -22.59 12.89
CA TYR A 24 -14.37 -21.13 12.87
C TYR A 24 -13.69 -20.52 11.64
N ALA A 25 -14.40 -19.66 10.93
CA ALA A 25 -13.87 -18.87 9.81
C ALA A 25 -13.53 -17.45 10.27
N TYR A 26 -12.24 -17.17 10.47
CA TYR A 26 -11.74 -15.84 10.81
C TYR A 26 -11.53 -15.02 9.54
N ARG A 27 -12.10 -13.81 9.49
CA ARG A 27 -11.88 -12.87 8.37
C ARG A 27 -10.94 -11.76 8.82
N LEU A 28 -9.83 -11.60 8.12
CA LEU A 28 -8.86 -10.55 8.32
C LEU A 28 -8.92 -9.59 7.14
N GLY A 29 -8.87 -8.28 7.42
CA GLY A 29 -8.81 -7.28 6.37
C GLY A 29 -10.10 -7.13 5.57
N GLY A 30 -9.97 -6.56 4.36
CA GLY A 30 -11.11 -6.34 3.46
C GLY A 30 -12.19 -5.43 4.04
N TYR A 31 -11.79 -4.42 4.83
CA TYR A 31 -12.68 -3.53 5.60
C TYR A 31 -13.86 -2.97 4.80
N PRO A 32 -13.70 -2.52 3.53
CA PRO A 32 -14.83 -2.05 2.75
C PRO A 32 -15.90 -3.12 2.48
N TRP A 33 -15.51 -4.39 2.42
CA TRP A 33 -16.40 -5.51 2.06
C TRP A 33 -17.07 -6.15 3.27
N VAL A 34 -16.46 -6.04 4.45
CA VAL A 34 -17.02 -6.56 5.71
C VAL A 34 -17.86 -5.52 6.46
N ALA A 35 -17.96 -4.30 5.94
CA ALA A 35 -18.74 -3.23 6.55
C ALA A 35 -20.23 -3.61 6.70
N PRO A 36 -20.86 -3.36 7.86
CA PRO A 36 -22.17 -3.91 8.20
C PRO A 36 -23.34 -3.23 7.48
N ASN A 37 -23.15 -2.03 6.93
CA ASN A 37 -24.20 -1.28 6.24
C ASN A 37 -23.64 -0.47 5.05
N PRO A 38 -24.51 -0.04 4.10
CA PRO A 38 -24.07 0.66 2.89
C PRO A 38 -23.34 1.98 3.14
N ASN A 39 -23.72 2.73 4.17
CA ASN A 39 -23.08 4.01 4.50
C ASN A 39 -21.65 3.80 5.02
N ALA A 40 -21.47 2.84 5.94
CA ALA A 40 -20.17 2.45 6.44
C ALA A 40 -19.29 1.89 5.31
N ARG A 41 -19.86 1.07 4.43
CA ARG A 41 -19.17 0.55 3.24
C ARG A 41 -18.64 1.68 2.36
N ASN A 42 -19.48 2.66 2.03
CA ASN A 42 -19.07 3.81 1.23
C ASN A 42 -17.96 4.62 1.91
N PHE A 43 -18.05 4.83 3.22
CA PHE A 43 -16.99 5.49 3.99
C PHE A 43 -15.65 4.73 3.88
N PHE A 44 -15.65 3.41 4.12
CA PHE A 44 -14.44 2.59 4.01
C PHE A 44 -13.89 2.51 2.59
N LEU A 45 -14.74 2.57 1.56
CA LEU A 45 -14.29 2.65 0.17
C LEU A 45 -13.53 3.97 -0.10
N TRP A 46 -14.09 5.10 0.31
CA TRP A 46 -13.43 6.40 0.14
C TRP A 46 -12.14 6.53 0.92
N MET A 47 -12.14 6.03 2.16
CA MET A 47 -10.92 5.99 2.98
C MET A 47 -9.85 5.10 2.35
N GLY A 48 -10.25 3.92 1.85
CA GLY A 48 -9.34 3.03 1.14
C GLY A 48 -8.74 3.69 -0.09
N LEU A 49 -9.57 4.39 -0.87
CA LEU A 49 -9.13 5.11 -2.06
C LEU A 49 -8.11 6.20 -1.69
N ALA A 50 -8.39 6.99 -0.67
CA ALA A 50 -7.49 8.05 -0.20
C ALA A 50 -6.13 7.48 0.24
N ILE A 51 -6.12 6.37 0.99
CA ILE A 51 -4.89 5.71 1.43
C ILE A 51 -4.13 5.11 0.24
N SER A 52 -4.81 4.48 -0.72
CA SER A 52 -4.19 3.95 -1.94
C SER A 52 -3.51 5.06 -2.77
N VAL A 53 -4.18 6.19 -2.95
CA VAL A 53 -3.63 7.34 -3.68
C VAL A 53 -2.42 7.91 -2.95
N GLY A 54 -2.53 8.10 -1.62
CA GLY A 54 -1.41 8.56 -0.80
C GLY A 54 -0.22 7.60 -0.86
N GLY A 55 -0.45 6.30 -0.75
CA GLY A 55 0.58 5.27 -0.87
C GLY A 55 1.26 5.28 -2.25
N ALA A 56 0.48 5.40 -3.32
CA ALA A 56 1.03 5.49 -4.68
C ALA A 56 1.90 6.74 -4.87
N LEU A 57 1.49 7.88 -4.32
CA LEU A 57 2.30 9.12 -4.35
C LEU A 57 3.61 8.95 -3.60
N LEU A 58 3.59 8.34 -2.42
CA LEU A 58 4.82 8.07 -1.65
C LEU A 58 5.77 7.14 -2.41
N ILE A 59 5.25 6.09 -3.04
CA ILE A 59 6.05 5.19 -3.87
C ILE A 59 6.65 5.95 -5.07
N ALA A 60 5.85 6.79 -5.73
CA ALA A 60 6.33 7.58 -6.86
C ALA A 60 7.44 8.56 -6.45
N LEU A 61 7.32 9.19 -5.28
CA LEU A 61 8.35 10.07 -4.73
C LEU A 61 9.61 9.31 -4.35
N GLU A 62 9.50 8.15 -3.70
CA GLU A 62 10.64 7.29 -3.36
C GLU A 62 11.40 6.87 -4.64
N LEU A 63 10.68 6.41 -5.67
CA LEU A 63 11.29 6.03 -6.95
C LEU A 63 11.94 7.21 -7.67
N LYS A 64 11.34 8.40 -7.62
CA LYS A 64 11.91 9.60 -8.22
C LYS A 64 13.20 10.00 -7.51
N LEU A 65 13.21 10.04 -6.18
CA LEU A 65 14.38 10.39 -5.39
C LEU A 65 15.51 9.37 -5.57
N SER A 66 15.19 8.07 -5.57
CA SER A 66 16.20 7.03 -5.83
C SER A 66 16.87 7.20 -7.19
N ARG A 67 16.11 7.55 -8.24
CA ARG A 67 16.68 7.82 -9.57
C ARG A 67 17.54 9.07 -9.61
N GLU A 68 17.16 10.13 -8.90
CA GLU A 68 17.96 11.35 -8.81
C GLU A 68 19.30 11.09 -8.10
N ILE A 69 19.29 10.26 -7.05
CA ILE A 69 20.51 9.86 -6.33
C ILE A 69 21.41 8.99 -7.22
N GLU A 70 20.86 7.95 -7.83
CA GLU A 70 21.61 7.04 -8.72
C GLU A 70 22.20 7.79 -9.93
N GLY A 71 21.45 8.76 -10.47
CA GLY A 71 21.93 9.63 -11.53
C GLY A 71 23.03 10.60 -11.08
N ALA A 72 23.01 11.06 -9.82
CA ALA A 72 24.06 11.91 -9.26
C ALA A 72 25.36 11.13 -9.01
N GLU A 73 25.26 9.91 -8.44
CA GLU A 73 26.42 9.01 -8.26
C GLU A 73 27.09 8.66 -9.60
N ALA A 74 26.30 8.37 -10.64
CA ALA A 74 26.83 8.05 -11.96
C ALA A 74 27.60 9.21 -12.62
N VAL A 75 27.22 10.46 -12.34
CA VAL A 75 27.94 11.64 -12.83
C VAL A 75 29.23 11.86 -12.04
N GLU A 76 29.23 11.60 -10.74
CA GLU A 76 30.41 11.72 -9.86
C GLU A 76 31.51 10.71 -10.23
N GLU A 77 31.10 9.48 -10.60
CA GLU A 77 32.01 8.44 -11.09
C GLU A 77 32.61 8.77 -12.48
N ASP A 78 31.83 9.37 -13.39
CA ASP A 78 32.31 9.77 -14.74
C ASP A 78 33.28 10.95 -14.70
N ILE A 79 33.15 11.86 -13.73
CA ILE A 79 34.08 12.98 -13.53
C ILE A 79 35.28 12.64 -12.61
N GLY A 80 35.36 11.40 -12.11
CA GLY A 80 36.53 10.84 -11.44
C GLY A 80 36.85 11.45 -10.07
N LEU A 81 35.82 11.87 -9.32
CA LEU A 81 35.95 12.37 -7.94
C LEU A 81 35.78 11.25 -6.91
#